data_AF-A0A1B6D079-F1
#
_entry.id   AF-A0A1B6D079-F1
#
_cell.length_a   1.000
_cell.length_b   1.000
_cell.length_c   1.000
_cell.angle_alpha   90.00
_cell.angle_beta   90.00
_cell.angle_gamma   90.00
#
_symmetry.space_group_name_H-M   'P 1'
#
loop_
_entity.id
_entity.type
_entity.pdbx_description
1 polymer ?
#
loop_
_entity_poly.entity_id
_entity_poly.type
_entity_poly.pdbx_seq_one_letter_code
_entity_poly.pdbx_strand_id
1 'polypeptide(L)'
;MYYFIGPDEEYPTNCVYFLRPLVAARLFKTLVGSEKVSAQNIAINIFQKVPDERYSDVTISTELYGNYNSLEGFLKENMCWSLLLVIAFRELILLNNPKALAIVSQRSIKKV
;
A
#
# COMPACT_ATOMS: atom_id res chain seq x y z
N MET A 1 1.60 10.41 -35.53
CA MET A 1 0.47 11.27 -35.12
C MET A 1 1.03 12.23 -34.08
N TYR A 2 1.35 13.46 -34.49
CA TYR A 2 1.89 14.48 -33.60
C TYR A 2 0.72 15.37 -33.16
N TYR A 3 0.43 15.41 -31.87
CA TYR A 3 -0.56 16.34 -31.33
C TYR A 3 0.08 17.72 -31.19
N PHE A 4 -0.56 18.71 -31.81
CA PHE A 4 -0.28 20.12 -31.55
C PHE A 4 -0.83 20.44 -30.17
N ILE A 5 0.06 20.84 -29.26
CA ILE A 5 -0.27 21.26 -27.91
C ILE A 5 -0.25 22.79 -27.89
N GLY A 6 -1.36 23.40 -27.46
CA GLY A 6 -1.47 24.85 -27.31
C GLY A 6 -0.48 25.41 -26.26
N PRO A 7 -0.22 26.73 -26.25
CA PRO A 7 0.83 27.34 -25.44
C PRO A 7 0.63 27.27 -23.92
N ASP A 8 -0.48 26.70 -23.43
CA ASP A 8 -0.89 26.70 -22.01
C ASP A 8 -1.06 25.30 -21.40
N GLU A 9 -0.67 24.20 -22.06
CA GLU A 9 -0.68 22.88 -21.43
C GLU A 9 0.62 22.66 -20.65
N GLU A 10 0.56 22.82 -19.32
CA GLU A 10 1.56 22.28 -18.40
C GLU A 10 1.74 20.78 -18.72
N TYR A 11 2.95 20.39 -19.13
CA TYR A 11 3.30 18.97 -19.24
C TYR A 11 2.89 18.27 -17.95
N PRO A 12 2.18 17.13 -17.99
CA PRO A 12 1.89 16.37 -16.78
C PRO A 12 3.21 15.99 -16.14
N THR A 13 3.54 16.64 -15.02
CA THR A 13 4.75 16.38 -14.26
C THR A 13 4.63 14.95 -13.74
N ASN A 14 5.43 14.03 -14.27
CA ASN A 14 5.42 12.65 -13.82
C ASN A 14 5.78 12.60 -12.33
N CYS A 15 4.80 12.25 -11.49
CA CYS A 15 4.96 12.19 -10.04
C CYS A 15 5.38 10.78 -9.60
N VAL A 16 6.69 10.51 -9.61
CA VAL A 16 7.25 9.25 -9.10
C VAL A 16 7.68 9.42 -7.64
N TYR A 17 7.11 8.62 -6.74
CA TYR A 17 7.42 8.67 -5.31
C TYR A 17 8.04 7.35 -4.83
N PHE A 18 9.06 7.47 -3.98
CA PHE A 18 9.68 6.35 -3.30
C PHE A 18 9.30 6.35 -1.82
N LEU A 19 8.59 5.32 -1.40
CA LEU A 19 8.37 5.09 0.02
C LEU A 19 9.59 4.43 0.66
N ARG A 20 9.81 4.74 1.95
CA ARG A 20 10.91 4.14 2.71
C ARG A 20 10.81 2.60 2.68
N PRO A 21 11.95 1.89 2.60
CA PRO A 21 11.95 0.43 2.64
C PRO A 21 11.18 -0.11 3.84
N LEU A 22 10.41 -1.17 3.62
CA LEU A 22 9.63 -1.89 4.64
C LEU A 22 8.53 -1.06 5.32
N VAL A 23 8.21 0.17 4.87
CA VAL A 23 7.20 0.99 5.55
C VAL A 23 5.82 0.34 5.53
N ALA A 24 5.42 -0.24 4.39
CA ALA A 24 4.18 -0.99 4.28
C ALA A 24 4.22 -2.22 5.21
N ALA A 25 5.34 -2.95 5.24
CA ALA A 25 5.49 -4.11 6.11
C ALA A 25 5.35 -3.73 7.60
N ARG A 26 5.91 -2.59 8.02
CA ARG A 26 5.77 -2.07 9.38
C ARG A 26 4.35 -1.65 9.71
N LEU A 27 3.71 -0.88 8.82
CA LEU A 27 2.33 -0.46 8.99
C LEU A 27 1.41 -1.67 9.20
N PHE A 28 1.55 -2.68 8.34
CA PHE A 28 0.73 -3.88 8.39
C PHE A 28 1.23 -4.97 9.33
N LYS A 29 2.28 -4.71 10.12
CA LYS A 29 2.87 -5.65 11.09
C LYS A 29 3.25 -7.00 10.47
N THR A 30 3.74 -6.98 9.22
CA THR A 30 4.23 -8.15 8.47
C THR A 30 5.75 -8.21 8.42
N LEU A 31 6.42 -7.57 9.38
CA LEU A 31 7.86 -7.62 9.51
C LEU A 31 8.25 -8.47 10.72
N VAL A 32 9.01 -9.54 10.49
CA VAL A 32 9.58 -10.41 11.53
C VAL A 32 11.10 -10.27 11.46
N GLY A 33 11.68 -9.54 12.42
CA GLY A 33 13.09 -9.14 12.34
C GLY A 33 13.32 -8.20 11.15
N SER A 34 14.11 -8.66 10.18
CA SER A 34 14.34 -7.98 8.89
C SER A 34 13.49 -8.52 7.75
N GLU A 35 12.74 -9.60 7.97
CA GLU A 35 12.07 -10.35 6.91
C GLU A 35 10.60 -9.95 6.76
N LYS A 36 10.17 -9.85 5.50
CA LYS A 36 8.76 -9.68 5.14
C LYS A 36 8.08 -11.04 5.17
N VAL A 37 6.99 -11.17 5.92
CA VAL A 37 6.09 -12.34 5.82
C VAL A 37 4.98 -12.07 4.82
N SER A 38 4.26 -13.11 4.39
CA SER A 38 3.23 -13.00 3.35
C SER A 38 2.19 -11.92 3.68
N ALA A 39 1.84 -11.14 2.65
CA ALA A 39 0.82 -10.10 2.70
C ALA A 39 -0.60 -10.61 2.38
N GLN A 40 -0.74 -11.88 1.97
CA GLN A 40 -2.02 -12.43 1.48
C GLN A 40 -3.14 -12.38 2.52
N ASN A 41 -2.85 -12.71 3.79
CA ASN A 41 -3.87 -12.67 4.84
C ASN A 41 -4.44 -11.26 5.04
N ILE A 42 -3.61 -10.22 4.89
CA ILE A 42 -4.07 -8.83 5.03
C ILE A 42 -4.85 -8.41 3.80
N ALA A 43 -4.41 -8.78 2.60
CA ALA A 43 -5.17 -8.53 1.39
C ALA A 43 -6.57 -9.18 1.46
N ILE A 44 -6.66 -10.43 1.91
CA ILE A 44 -7.94 -11.12 2.15
C ILE A 44 -8.81 -10.35 3.15
N ASN A 45 -8.23 -9.90 4.27
CA ASN A 45 -8.95 -9.09 5.26
C ASN A 45 -9.49 -7.79 4.66
N ILE A 46 -8.72 -7.12 3.79
CA ILE A 46 -9.16 -5.92 3.08
C ILE A 46 -10.34 -6.25 2.15
N PHE A 47 -10.24 -7.32 1.34
CA PHE A 47 -11.32 -7.76 0.46
C PHE A 47 -12.61 -8.12 1.23
N GLN A 48 -12.45 -8.72 2.41
CA GLN A 48 -13.54 -9.10 3.30
C GLN A 48 -14.04 -7.94 4.19
N LYS A 49 -13.47 -6.74 4.04
CA LYS A 49 -13.79 -5.55 4.85
C LYS A 49 -13.69 -5.80 6.35
N VAL A 50 -12.71 -6.58 6.77
CA VAL A 50 -12.39 -6.77 8.19
C VAL A 50 -11.91 -5.41 8.74
N PRO A 51 -12.56 -4.88 9.79
CA PRO A 51 -12.19 -3.58 10.33
C PRO A 51 -10.74 -3.52 10.76
N ASP A 52 -10.05 -2.45 10.36
CA ASP A 52 -8.66 -2.23 10.67
C ASP A 52 -8.42 -0.74 10.87
N GLU A 53 -7.79 -0.37 11.98
CA GLU A 53 -7.56 1.02 12.31
C GLU A 53 -6.35 1.65 11.60
N ARG A 54 -5.56 0.82 10.90
CA ARG A 54 -4.35 1.24 10.18
C ARG A 54 -4.65 1.97 8.89
N TYR A 55 -5.85 1.78 8.34
CA TYR A 55 -6.27 2.40 7.09
C TYR A 55 -7.76 2.74 7.12
N SER A 56 -8.17 3.78 6.39
CA SER A 56 -9.58 4.09 6.21
C SER A 56 -10.22 3.12 5.21
N ASP A 57 -11.55 3.02 5.17
CA ASP A 57 -12.26 2.09 4.27
C ASP A 57 -11.74 2.11 2.81
N VAL A 58 -11.50 0.92 2.27
CA VAL A 58 -11.00 0.69 0.91
C VAL A 58 -12.03 -0.13 0.17
N THR A 59 -12.56 0.42 -0.92
CA THR A 59 -13.46 -0.32 -1.81
C THR A 59 -12.66 -0.90 -2.97
N ILE A 60 -12.78 -2.22 -3.15
CA ILE A 60 -12.19 -2.93 -4.29
C ILE A 60 -13.34 -3.54 -5.08
N SER A 61 -13.32 -3.40 -6.40
CA SER A 61 -14.35 -3.97 -7.26
C SER A 61 -14.32 -5.50 -7.21
N THR A 62 -15.50 -6.12 -7.32
CA THR A 62 -15.63 -7.59 -7.34
C THR A 62 -14.86 -8.21 -8.50
N GLU A 63 -14.75 -7.51 -9.64
CA GLU A 63 -13.95 -7.93 -10.79
C GLU A 63 -12.46 -8.06 -10.45
N LEU A 64 -11.88 -7.04 -9.78
CA LEU A 64 -10.48 -7.08 -9.37
C LEU A 64 -10.23 -8.18 -8.34
N TYR A 65 -11.20 -8.45 -7.47
CA TYR A 65 -11.11 -9.59 -6.55
C TYR A 65 -11.18 -10.94 -7.27
N GLY A 66 -12.02 -11.05 -8.31
CA GLY A 66 -12.03 -12.21 -9.20
C GLY A 66 -10.68 -12.43 -9.89
N ASN A 67 -10.09 -11.36 -10.44
CA ASN A 67 -8.76 -11.41 -11.06
C ASN A 67 -7.67 -11.79 -10.05
N TYR A 68 -7.74 -11.28 -8.82
CA TYR A 68 -6.82 -11.70 -7.76
C TYR A 68 -6.91 -13.20 -7.46
N ASN A 69 -8.12 -13.76 -7.48
CA ASN A 69 -8.33 -15.18 -7.19
C ASN A 69 -7.80 -16.12 -8.28
N SER A 70 -7.70 -15.66 -9.54
CA SER A 70 -7.10 -16.43 -10.63
C SER A 70 -5.57 -16.40 -10.64
N LEU A 71 -4.93 -15.54 -9.84
CA LEU A 71 -3.48 -15.52 -9.67
C LEU A 71 -2.99 -16.58 -8.68
N GLU A 72 -1.78 -17.08 -8.93
CA GLU A 72 -1.10 -18.06 -8.08
C GLU A 72 0.33 -17.64 -7.72
N GLY A 73 0.85 -18.23 -6.65
CA GLY A 73 2.25 -18.12 -6.23
C GLY A 73 2.76 -16.69 -6.08
N PHE A 74 3.89 -16.42 -6.73
CA PHE A 74 4.59 -15.14 -6.64
C PHE A 74 3.76 -13.95 -7.14
N LEU A 75 2.98 -14.13 -8.22
CA LEU A 75 2.18 -13.03 -8.78
C LEU A 75 1.11 -12.56 -7.80
N LYS A 76 0.47 -13.52 -7.11
CA LYS A 76 -0.53 -13.23 -6.08
C LYS A 76 0.08 -12.47 -4.90
N GLU A 77 1.24 -12.90 -4.44
CA GLU A 77 1.98 -12.22 -3.37
C GLU A 77 2.41 -10.81 -3.77
N ASN A 78 2.90 -10.63 -5.00
CA ASN A 78 3.35 -9.33 -5.50
C ASN A 78 2.18 -8.33 -5.64
N MET A 79 1.00 -8.82 -6.03
CA MET A 79 -0.23 -8.02 -6.05
C MET A 79 -0.64 -7.58 -4.64
N CYS A 80 -0.53 -8.47 -3.64
CA CYS A 80 -0.79 -8.13 -2.25
C CYS A 80 0.15 -7.01 -1.77
N TRP A 81 1.45 -7.14 -2.01
CA TRP A 81 2.41 -6.10 -1.64
C TRP A 81 2.17 -4.78 -2.35
N SER A 82 1.75 -4.82 -3.62
CA SER A 82 1.40 -3.62 -4.38
C SER A 82 0.19 -2.91 -3.76
N LEU A 83 -0.85 -3.66 -3.37
CA LEU A 83 -2.01 -3.12 -2.66
C LEU A 83 -1.61 -2.49 -1.32
N LEU A 84 -0.81 -3.20 -0.51
CA LEU A 84 -0.36 -2.68 0.78
C LEU A 84 0.51 -1.42 0.62
N LEU A 85 1.31 -1.34 -0.44
CA LEU A 85 2.13 -0.16 -0.73
C LEU A 85 1.26 1.05 -1.06
N VAL A 86 0.23 0.87 -1.89
CA VAL A 86 -0.72 1.94 -2.26
C VAL A 86 -1.50 2.42 -1.05
N ILE A 87 -2.00 1.51 -0.21
CA ILE A 87 -2.70 1.88 1.02
C ILE A 87 -1.76 2.62 1.96
N ALA A 88 -0.52 2.14 2.15
CA ALA A 88 0.47 2.83 2.98
C ALA A 88 0.77 4.24 2.45
N PHE A 89 0.90 4.43 1.14
CA PHE A 89 1.08 5.74 0.54
C PHE A 89 -0.12 6.65 0.83
N ARG A 90 -1.34 6.15 0.57
CA ARG A 90 -2.57 6.90 0.79
C ARG A 90 -2.71 7.34 2.25
N GLU A 91 -2.53 6.43 3.20
CA GLU A 91 -2.70 6.72 4.62
C GLU A 91 -1.61 7.65 5.16
N LEU A 92 -0.34 7.40 4.81
CA LEU A 92 0.78 8.14 5.38
C LEU A 92 1.02 9.49 4.72
N ILE A 93 0.81 9.59 3.40
CA ILE A 93 1.19 10.77 2.61
C ILE A 93 -0.03 11.61 2.23
N LEU A 94 -1.09 10.97 1.71
CA LEU A 94 -2.26 11.72 1.23
C LEU A 94 -3.19 12.13 2.38
N LEU A 95 -3.43 11.22 3.33
CA LEU A 95 -4.39 11.44 4.42
C LEU A 95 -3.75 11.88 5.73
N ASN A 96 -2.43 11.73 5.89
CA ASN A 96 -1.74 11.95 7.16
C ASN A 96 -2.44 11.26 8.35
N ASN A 97 -2.87 10.01 8.15
CA ASN A 97 -3.63 9.26 9.15
C ASN A 97 -2.81 9.11 10.45
N PRO A 98 -3.28 9.67 11.58
CA PRO A 98 -2.51 9.70 12.83
C PRO A 98 -2.25 8.30 13.39
N LYS A 99 -3.17 7.35 13.19
CA LYS A 99 -2.99 5.96 13.65
C LYS A 99 -1.92 5.24 12.84
N ALA A 100 -1.97 5.38 11.52
CA ALA A 100 -0.95 4.83 10.62
C ALA A 100 0.43 5.41 10.92
N LEU A 101 0.51 6.73 11.10
CA LEU A 101 1.73 7.46 11.45
C LEU A 101 2.31 7.01 12.80
N ALA A 102 1.47 6.83 13.82
CA ALA A 102 1.90 6.33 15.12
C ALA A 102 2.59 4.96 15.02
N ILE A 103 2.07 4.06 14.20
CA ILE A 103 2.66 2.72 14.02
C ILE A 103 4.03 2.78 13.35
N VAL A 104 4.19 3.58 12.30
CA VAL A 104 5.46 3.64 11.55
C VAL A 104 6.52 4.52 12.24
N SER A 105 6.09 5.43 13.11
CA SER A 105 6.98 6.34 13.87
C SER A 105 7.51 5.75 15.18
N GLN A 106 6.90 4.67 15.70
CA GLN A 106 7.41 3.91 16.82
C GLN A 106 8.76 3.28 16.46
N ARG A 107 9.84 4.05 16.63
CA ARG A 107 11.20 3.50 16.72
C ARG A 107 11.21 2.59 17.94
N SER A 108 11.53 1.31 17.74
CA SER A 108 11.86 0.40 18.83
C SER A 108 12.91 1.10 19.70
N ILE A 109 12.51 1.56 20.88
CA ILE A 109 13.43 1.94 21.93
C ILE A 109 14.15 0.63 22.28
N LYS A 110 15.36 0.45 21.78
CA LYS A 110 16.27 -0.56 22.31
C LYS A 110 16.48 -0.18 23.77
N LYS A 111 15.87 -0.91 24.70
CA LYS A 111 16.35 -0.92 26.08
C LYS A 111 17.79 -1.44 26.01
N VAL A 112 18.73 -0.55 26.32
CA VAL A 112 20.14 -0.86 26.59
C VAL A 112 20.21 -1.73 27.84
#